data_AF-A0A967WA18-F1
#
_entry.id   AF-A0A967WA18-F1
#
_cell.length_a   1.000
_cell.length_b   1.000
_cell.length_c   1.000
_cell.angle_alpha   90.00
_cell.angle_beta   90.00
_cell.angle_gamma   90.00
#
_symmetry.space_group_name_H-M   'P 1'
#
loop_
_entity.id
_entity.type
_entity.pdbx_description
1 polymer ?
#
loop_
_entity_poly.entity_id
_entity_poly.type
_entity_poly.pdbx_seq_one_letter_code
_entity_poly.pdbx_strand_id
1 'polypeptide(L)' 'MGGKETVLGQITSVYGVQGWVKVYSYTEPRDNIFQYPNWTLVD' A
#
# COMPACT_ATOMS: atom_id res chain seq x y z
N MET A 1 -5.96 -3.36 23.40
CA MET A 1 -6.72 -2.22 22.83
C MET A 1 -6.64 -2.37 21.32
N GLY A 2 -7.68 -2.91 20.68
CA GLY A 2 -7.66 -3.15 19.24
C GLY A 2 -7.84 -1.84 18.49
N GLY A 3 -6.77 -1.32 17.89
CA GLY A 3 -6.86 -0.21 16.95
C GLY A 3 -7.60 -0.68 15.71
N LYS A 4 -8.59 0.10 15.25
CA LYS A 4 -9.23 -0.15 13.96
C LYS A 4 -8.23 0.21 12.86
N GLU A 5 -7.62 -0.80 12.26
CA GLU A 5 -6.76 -0.60 11.10
C GLU A 5 -7.61 -0.26 9.87
N THR A 6 -7.07 0.61 9.01
CA THR A 6 -7.70 1.00 7.75
C THR A 6 -6.78 0.62 6.60
N VAL A 7 -7.30 -0.11 5.62
CA VAL A 7 -6.54 -0.47 4.42
C VAL A 7 -6.39 0.76 3.53
N LEU A 8 -5.15 1.11 3.20
CA LEU A 8 -4.82 2.28 2.36
C LEU A 8 -4.56 1.93 0.89
N GLY A 9 -4.40 0.65 0.56
CA GLY A 9 -4.16 0.21 -0.81
C GLY A 9 -3.96 -1.30 -0.94
N GLN A 10 -3.64 -1.73 -2.17
CA GLN A 10 -3.44 -3.12 -2.52
C GLN A 10 -2.23 -3.28 -3.47
N ILE A 11 -1.36 -4.25 -3.18
CA ILE A 11 -0.35 -4.71 -4.13
C ILE A 11 -1.04 -5.63 -5.14
N THR A 12 -0.98 -5.27 -6.43
CA THR A 12 -1.77 -5.93 -7.48
C THR A 12 -0.96 -6.89 -8.34
N SER A 13 0.30 -6.54 -8.62
CA SER A 13 1.18 -7.34 -9.46
C SER A 13 2.64 -6.92 -9.28
N VAL A 14 3.57 -7.77 -9.71
CA VAL A 14 4.99 -7.42 -9.84
C VAL A 14 5.20 -6.47 -11.02
N TYR A 15 6.26 -5.66 -10.94
CA TYR A 15 6.69 -4.75 -11.98
C TYR A 15 8.16 -4.98 -12.33
N GLY A 16 8.43 -5.43 -13.56
CA GLY A 16 9.78 -5.70 -14.04
C GLY A 16 10.47 -6.84 -13.28
N VAL A 17 11.81 -6.80 -13.24
CA VAL A 17 12.66 -7.83 -12.61
C VAL A 17 13.44 -7.33 -11.39
N GLN A 18 13.31 -6.04 -11.05
CA GLN A 18 14.05 -5.40 -9.96
C GLN A 18 13.30 -5.45 -8.61
N GLY A 19 12.28 -6.31 -8.48
CA GLY A 19 11.50 -6.45 -7.25
C GLY A 19 10.47 -5.36 -6.99
N TRP A 20 10.13 -4.54 -8.00
CA TRP A 20 9.12 -3.50 -7.85
C TRP A 20 7.71 -4.11 -7.93
N VAL A 21 6.73 -3.40 -7.39
CA VAL A 21 5.33 -3.83 -7.39
C VAL A 21 4.41 -2.70 -7.85
N LYS A 22 3.29 -3.06 -8.47
CA LYS A 22 2.21 -2.12 -8.78
C LYS A 22 1.26 -2.02 -7.59
N VAL A 23 1.08 -0.80 -7.10
CA VAL A 23 0.19 -0.50 -5.97
C VAL A 23 -1.04 0.28 -6.46
N TYR A 24 -2.22 -0.22 -6.08
CA TYR A 24 -3.45 0.54 -6.17
C TYR A 24 -3.68 1.25 -4.83
N SER A 25 -3.68 2.59 -4.83
CA SER A 25 -3.87 3.39 -3.61
C SER A 25 -5.34 3.79 -3.48
N TYR A 26 -5.89 3.67 -2.28
CA TYR A 26 -7.21 4.15 -1.90
C TYR A 26 -7.17 5.56 -1.28
N THR A 27 -5.98 6.18 -1.17
CA THR A 27 -5.84 7.54 -0.65
C THR A 27 -6.27 8.57 -1.70
N GLU A 28 -6.69 9.74 -1.22
CA GLU A 28 -6.93 10.92 -2.06
C GLU A 28 -6.16 12.12 -1.49
N PRO A 29 -5.21 12.71 -2.23
CA PRO A 29 -4.68 12.28 -3.52
C PRO A 29 -4.02 10.89 -3.50
N ARG A 30 -3.92 10.25 -4.68
CA ARG A 30 -3.45 8.85 -4.83
C ARG A 30 -2.04 8.60 -4.32
N ASP A 31 -1.16 9.59 -4.42
CA ASP A 31 0.24 9.55 -4.02
C ASP A 31 0.45 9.69 -2.50
N ASN A 32 -0.58 10.06 -1.73
CA ASN A 32 -0.48 10.14 -0.27
C ASN A 32 -0.11 8.82 0.41
N ILE A 33 -0.30 7.67 -0.24
CA ILE A 33 0.17 6.39 0.27
C ILE A 33 1.68 6.37 0.55
N PHE A 34 2.47 7.20 -0.15
CA PHE A 34 3.91 7.31 0.07
C PHE A 34 4.29 8.12 1.33
N GLN A 35 3.34 8.83 1.94
CA GLN A 35 3.54 9.53 3.22
C GLN A 35 3.55 8.55 4.41
N TYR A 36 3.19 7.28 4.18
CA TYR A 36 3.23 6.21 5.18
C TYR A 36 4.44 5.30 4.89
N PRO A 37 5.60 5.49 5.55
CA PRO A 37 6.82 4.78 5.20
C PRO A 37 6.86 3.31 5.64
N ASN A 38 6.03 2.90 6.59
CA ASN A 38 5.97 1.53 7.11
C ASN A 38 4.63 0.91 6.76
N TRP A 39 4.64 -0.18 5.98
CA TRP A 39 3.43 -0.87 5.56
C TRP A 39 3.31 -2.21 6.27
N THR A 40 2.17 -2.42 6.93
CA THR A 40 1.78 -3.73 7.42
C THR A 40 1.04 -4.44 6.29
N LEU A 41 1.57 -5.57 5.83
CA LEU A 41 0.90 -6.41 4.86
C LEU A 41 -0.01 -7.41 5.61
N VAL A 42 -1.25 -7.52 5.16
CA VAL A 42 -2.24 -8.46 5.67
C VAL A 42 -2.69 -9.39 4.54
N ASP A 43 -3.05 -10.62 4.88
CA ASP A 43 -3.50 -11.67 3.95
C ASP A 43 -4.97 -11.48 3.53
#